data_AF-A0A7S1HBE1-F1
#
_entry.id   AF-A0A7S1HBE1-F1
#
_cell.length_a   1.000
_cell.length_b   1.000
_cell.length_c   1.000
_cell.angle_alpha   90.00
_cell.angle_beta   90.00
_cell.angle_gamma   90.00
#
_symmetry.space_group_name_H-M   'P 1'
#
loop_
_entity.id
_entity.type
_entity.pdbx_description
1 polymer ?
#
loop_
_entity_poly.entity_id
_entity_poly.type
_entity_poly.pdbx_seq_one_letter_code
_entity_poly.pdbx_strand_id
1 'polypeptide(L)'
;PMQPDQLMRIGSVTKQFAAAALLKQIDDGKASFDDPLSRFLPDYPNGSQITLLQLLNHTSGVKSYTGIPGYMGNPVRRDLSTAELIQEFKGQPADFPPGEKWAYNNSGYVLLGAVVEAISGQSWHQAIDQLLL
;
A
#
# COMPACT_ATOMS: atom_id res chain seq x y z
N PRO A 1 1.42 -7.09 34.87
CA PRO A 1 0.20 -7.66 34.23
C PRO A 1 -0.23 -6.79 33.05
N MET A 2 -0.65 -7.38 31.93
CA MET A 2 -1.24 -6.64 30.80
C MET A 2 -2.52 -5.92 31.24
N GLN A 3 -2.78 -4.72 30.72
CA GLN A 3 -4.01 -3.96 30.99
C GLN A 3 -4.93 -3.95 29.76
N PRO A 4 -6.27 -3.92 29.93
CA PRO A 4 -7.22 -3.87 28.81
C PRO A 4 -7.07 -2.64 27.89
N ASP A 5 -6.54 -1.52 28.42
CA ASP A 5 -6.32 -0.25 27.72
C ASP A 5 -4.87 -0.10 27.22
N GLN A 6 -4.03 -1.13 27.37
CA GLN A 6 -2.65 -1.09 26.93
C GLN A 6 -2.57 -1.05 25.40
N LEU A 7 -1.91 -0.01 24.86
CA LEU A 7 -1.70 0.14 23.42
C LEU A 7 -0.78 -0.95 22.86
N MET A 8 -1.14 -1.45 21.68
CA MET A 8 -0.39 -2.47 20.94
C MET A 8 -0.29 -2.12 19.46
N ARG A 9 0.80 -2.54 18.81
CA ARG A 9 0.92 -2.46 17.36
C ARG A 9 0.01 -3.50 16.73
N ILE A 10 -0.96 -3.04 15.92
CA ILE A 10 -1.97 -3.90 15.30
C ILE A 10 -1.49 -4.60 14.01
N GLY A 11 -0.30 -4.25 13.53
CA GLY A 11 0.32 -4.85 12.35
C GLY A 11 -0.58 -4.77 11.11
N SER A 12 -0.76 -5.89 10.43
CA SER A 12 -1.54 -5.93 9.18
C SER A 12 -3.03 -5.59 9.32
N VAL A 13 -3.57 -5.43 10.53
CA VAL A 13 -4.92 -4.85 10.72
C VAL A 13 -4.99 -3.43 10.13
N THR A 14 -3.88 -2.68 10.10
CA THR A 14 -3.78 -1.36 9.44
C THR A 14 -4.23 -1.37 7.98
N LYS A 15 -4.16 -2.52 7.28
CA LYS A 15 -4.64 -2.65 5.90
C LYS A 15 -6.12 -2.32 5.74
N GLN A 16 -6.94 -2.62 6.75
CA GLN A 16 -8.37 -2.31 6.72
C GLN A 16 -8.62 -0.79 6.73
N PHE A 17 -7.83 -0.04 7.50
CA PHE A 17 -7.90 1.42 7.55
C PHE A 17 -7.42 2.04 6.22
N ALA A 18 -6.30 1.55 5.67
CA ALA A 18 -5.81 2.01 4.38
C ALA A 18 -6.83 1.75 3.26
N ALA A 19 -7.42 0.54 3.23
CA ALA A 19 -8.49 0.20 2.29
C ALA A 19 -9.70 1.13 2.45
N ALA A 20 -10.18 1.33 3.68
CA ALA A 20 -11.31 2.23 3.95
C ALA A 20 -11.04 3.67 3.51
N ALA A 21 -9.83 4.18 3.72
CA ALA A 21 -9.44 5.52 3.26
C ALA A 21 -9.42 5.64 1.73
N LEU A 22 -8.98 4.62 1.01
CA LEU A 22 -9.09 4.61 -0.45
C LEU A 22 -10.57 4.50 -0.90
N LEU A 23 -11.35 3.63 -0.28
CA LEU A 23 -12.78 3.46 -0.60
C LEU A 23 -13.56 4.77 -0.38
N LYS A 24 -13.27 5.52 0.69
CA LYS A 24 -13.85 6.86 0.90
C LYS A 24 -13.54 7.83 -0.24
N GLN A 25 -12.32 7.78 -0.77
CA GLN A 25 -11.92 8.63 -1.90
C GLN A 25 -12.55 8.16 -3.22
N ILE A 26 -12.83 6.86 -3.36
CA ILE A 26 -13.61 6.31 -4.49
C ILE A 26 -15.07 6.78 -4.38
N ASP A 27 -15.68 6.72 -3.20
CA ASP A 27 -17.05 7.21 -2.96
C ASP A 27 -17.17 8.71 -3.28
N ASP A 28 -16.13 9.49 -2.99
CA ASP A 28 -16.02 10.92 -3.35
C ASP A 28 -15.79 11.17 -4.86
N GLY A 29 -15.67 10.12 -5.68
CA GLY A 29 -15.42 10.20 -7.12
C GLY A 29 -13.99 10.61 -7.49
N LYS A 30 -13.04 10.56 -6.56
CA LYS A 30 -11.64 10.94 -6.80
C LYS A 30 -10.82 9.84 -7.47
N ALA A 31 -11.25 8.58 -7.33
CA ALA A 31 -10.63 7.39 -7.92
C ALA A 31 -11.69 6.34 -8.28
N SER A 32 -11.27 5.30 -9.00
CA SER A 32 -12.03 4.10 -9.31
C SER A 32 -11.20 2.85 -9.03
N PHE A 33 -11.86 1.72 -8.77
CA PHE A 33 -11.21 0.42 -8.59
C PHE A 33 -10.34 0.02 -9.80
N ASP A 34 -10.77 0.38 -11.00
CA ASP A 34 -10.11 0.03 -12.26
C ASP A 34 -9.06 1.07 -12.69
N ASP A 35 -8.87 2.15 -11.92
CA ASP A 35 -7.82 3.12 -12.24
C ASP A 35 -6.46 2.44 -12.23
N PRO A 36 -5.63 2.69 -13.26
CA PRO A 36 -4.26 2.20 -13.27
C PRO A 36 -3.44 2.95 -12.22
N LEU A 37 -2.52 2.26 -11.55
CA LEU A 37 -1.60 2.83 -10.59
C LEU A 37 -0.82 4.02 -11.17
N SER A 38 -0.47 3.97 -12.46
CA SER A 38 0.23 5.05 -13.16
C SER A 38 -0.52 6.39 -13.18
N ARG A 39 -1.83 6.40 -12.93
CA ARG A 39 -2.60 7.65 -12.76
C ARG A 39 -2.14 8.45 -11.53
N PHE A 40 -1.72 7.76 -10.47
CA PHE A 40 -1.32 8.36 -9.20
C PHE A 40 0.20 8.31 -8.99
N LEU A 41 0.85 7.28 -9.52
CA LEU A 41 2.30 7.05 -9.45
C LEU A 41 2.88 6.84 -10.87
N PRO A 42 3.04 7.91 -11.68
CA PRO A 42 3.40 7.78 -13.09
C PRO A 42 4.75 7.11 -13.33
N ASP A 43 5.68 7.23 -12.39
CA ASP A 43 7.03 6.64 -12.49
C ASP A 43 7.11 5.20 -12.00
N TYR A 44 6.00 4.57 -11.57
CA TYR A 44 6.03 3.18 -11.09
C TYR A 44 6.09 2.19 -12.26
N PRO A 45 7.08 1.26 -12.30
CA PRO A 45 7.22 0.32 -13.41
C PRO A 45 5.97 -0.54 -13.61
N ASN A 46 5.52 -0.64 -14.86
CA ASN A 46 4.29 -1.36 -15.22
C ASN A 46 3.02 -0.86 -14.50
N GLY A 47 3.03 0.37 -13.95
CA GLY A 47 1.89 0.92 -13.23
C GLY A 47 0.61 1.04 -14.07
N SER A 48 0.72 1.07 -15.40
CA SER A 48 -0.44 1.06 -16.31
C SER A 48 -1.17 -0.30 -16.36
N GLN A 49 -0.55 -1.37 -15.89
CA GLN A 49 -1.12 -2.74 -15.88
C GLN A 49 -1.67 -3.14 -14.50
N ILE A 50 -1.39 -2.35 -13.46
CA ILE A 50 -1.81 -2.63 -12.08
C ILE A 50 -2.98 -1.72 -11.73
N THR A 51 -4.12 -2.29 -11.34
CA THR A 51 -5.28 -1.51 -10.88
C THR A 51 -5.29 -1.32 -9.37
N LEU A 52 -6.04 -0.33 -8.88
CA LEU A 52 -6.24 -0.13 -7.45
C LEU A 52 -6.91 -1.35 -6.78
N LEU A 53 -7.86 -2.00 -7.47
CA LEU A 53 -8.48 -3.24 -6.99
C LEU A 53 -7.45 -4.35 -6.76
N GLN A 54 -6.49 -4.49 -7.67
CA GLN A 54 -5.44 -5.50 -7.57
C GLN A 54 -4.49 -5.26 -6.39
N LEU A 55 -4.26 -4.00 -6.01
CA LEU A 55 -3.54 -3.65 -4.79
C LEU A 55 -4.34 -4.04 -3.54
N LEU A 56 -5.63 -3.69 -3.51
CA LEU A 56 -6.54 -3.98 -2.39
C LEU A 56 -6.68 -5.48 -2.13
N ASN A 57 -6.82 -6.28 -3.18
CA ASN A 57 -7.13 -7.71 -3.08
C ASN A 57 -5.91 -8.65 -3.19
N HIS A 58 -4.69 -8.11 -3.20
CA HIS A 58 -3.43 -8.85 -3.29
C HIS A 58 -3.24 -9.67 -4.58
N THR A 59 -3.69 -9.14 -5.71
CA THR A 59 -3.48 -9.76 -7.04
C THR A 59 -2.61 -8.93 -7.97
N SER A 60 -1.90 -7.90 -7.48
CA SER A 60 -1.06 -7.01 -8.29
C SER A 60 0.22 -7.63 -8.85
N GLY A 61 0.71 -8.74 -8.25
CA GLY A 61 1.96 -9.37 -8.65
C GLY A 61 3.24 -8.59 -8.28
N VAL A 62 3.13 -7.42 -7.64
CA VAL A 62 4.28 -6.60 -7.20
C VAL A 62 5.17 -7.38 -6.24
N LYS A 63 6.49 -7.17 -6.26
CA LYS A 63 7.37 -7.76 -5.25
C LYS A 63 7.05 -7.25 -3.85
N SER A 64 6.63 -8.15 -2.93
CA SER A 64 6.48 -7.77 -1.52
C SER A 64 7.86 -7.57 -0.88
N TYR A 65 8.13 -6.40 -0.31
CA TYR A 65 9.43 -6.07 0.31
C TYR A 65 9.79 -7.04 1.44
N THR A 66 8.79 -7.54 2.17
CA THR A 66 8.97 -8.54 3.22
C THR A 66 9.40 -9.92 2.69
N GLY A 67 9.26 -10.15 1.38
CA GLY A 67 9.73 -11.34 0.67
C GLY A 67 11.09 -11.15 0.00
N ILE A 68 11.72 -9.98 0.12
CA ILE A 68 13.10 -9.76 -0.34
C ILE A 68 14.05 -10.45 0.66
N PRO A 69 14.98 -11.32 0.20
CA PRO A 69 15.92 -12.00 1.07
C PRO A 69 16.68 -11.02 1.99
N GLY A 70 16.71 -11.32 3.29
CA GLY A 70 17.40 -10.49 4.30
C GLY A 70 16.63 -9.25 4.78
N TYR A 71 15.53 -8.86 4.13
CA TYR A 71 14.82 -7.62 4.47
C TYR A 71 14.22 -7.63 5.88
N MET A 72 13.73 -8.79 6.31
CA MET A 72 13.07 -8.97 7.61
C MET A 72 14.03 -9.00 8.81
N GLY A 73 15.35 -8.95 8.60
CA GLY A 73 16.34 -8.93 9.69
C GLY A 73 16.44 -7.55 10.35
N ASN A 74 17.02 -6.59 9.63
CA ASN A 74 17.23 -5.21 10.10
C ASN A 74 16.58 -4.14 9.21
N PRO A 75 16.57 -4.25 7.86
CA PRO A 75 16.04 -3.20 6.99
C PRO A 75 14.59 -2.79 7.30
N VAL A 76 13.75 -3.74 7.73
CA VAL A 76 12.33 -3.52 8.08
C VAL A 76 12.09 -2.59 9.27
N ARG A 77 13.13 -2.29 10.06
CA ARG A 77 13.03 -1.42 11.25
C ARG A 77 13.43 0.03 10.97
N ARG A 78 13.83 0.36 9.74
CA ARG A 78 14.18 1.73 9.38
C ARG A 78 12.92 2.58 9.30
N ASP A 79 13.01 3.79 9.81
CA ASP A 79 12.00 4.81 9.60
C ASP A 79 12.19 5.36 8.17
N LEU A 80 11.26 4.99 7.29
CA LEU A 80 11.24 5.39 5.89
C LEU A 80 9.93 6.10 5.59
N SER A 81 10.00 7.15 4.79
CA SER A 81 8.81 7.70 4.13
C SER A 81 8.21 6.66 3.16
N THR A 82 6.96 6.89 2.77
CA THR A 82 6.28 6.07 1.76
C THR A 82 7.10 5.96 0.47
N ALA A 83 7.64 7.10 -0.01
CA ALA A 83 8.46 7.15 -1.22
C ALA A 83 9.78 6.37 -1.08
N GLU A 84 10.47 6.49 0.05
CA GLU A 84 11.71 5.74 0.31
C GLU A 84 11.45 4.24 0.40
N LEU A 85 10.38 3.81 1.09
CA LEU A 85 10.01 2.40 1.16
C LEU A 85 9.64 1.83 -0.22
N ILE A 86 9.02 2.63 -1.10
CA ILE A 86 8.75 2.22 -2.49
C ILE A 86 10.07 1.95 -3.24
N GLN A 87 11.11 2.77 -3.07
CA GLN A 87 12.39 2.56 -3.77
C GLN A 87 13.03 1.19 -3.45
N GLU A 88 12.80 0.65 -2.26
CA GLU A 88 13.35 -0.64 -1.82
C GLU A 88 12.84 -1.82 -2.65
N PHE A 89 11.63 -1.72 -3.24
CA PHE A 89 11.04 -2.80 -4.04
C PHE A 89 10.68 -2.39 -5.48
N LYS A 90 10.69 -1.10 -5.82
CA LYS A 90 10.31 -0.57 -7.15
C LYS A 90 11.11 -1.21 -8.30
N GLY A 91 12.39 -1.50 -8.09
CA GLY A 91 13.27 -2.11 -9.09
C GLY A 91 13.24 -3.65 -9.14
N GLN A 92 12.48 -4.30 -8.26
CA GLN A 92 12.40 -5.76 -8.23
C GLN A 92 11.45 -6.27 -9.33
N PRO A 93 11.72 -7.45 -9.92
CA PRO A 93 10.79 -8.06 -10.86
C PRO A 93 9.46 -8.39 -10.17
N ALA A 94 8.36 -8.24 -10.89
CA ALA A 94 7.06 -8.73 -10.44
C ALA A 94 7.10 -10.25 -10.25
N ASP A 95 6.44 -10.75 -9.21
CA ASP A 95 6.35 -12.18 -8.91
C ASP A 95 5.41 -12.91 -9.90
N PHE A 96 4.43 -12.20 -10.48
CA PHE A 96 3.54 -12.68 -11.56
C PHE A 96 2.84 -11.49 -12.26
N PRO A 97 2.25 -11.66 -13.45
CA PRO A 97 1.45 -10.62 -14.12
C PRO A 97 0.21 -10.22 -13.31
N PRO A 98 -0.21 -8.94 -13.30
CA PRO A 98 -1.34 -8.48 -12.51
C PRO A 98 -2.65 -9.24 -12.83
N GLY A 99 -3.36 -9.68 -11.80
CA GLY A 99 -4.63 -10.39 -11.89
C GLY A 99 -4.52 -11.92 -12.07
N GLU A 100 -3.34 -12.47 -12.36
CA GLU A 100 -3.22 -13.92 -12.62
C GLU A 100 -3.30 -14.79 -11.38
N LYS A 101 -2.85 -14.29 -10.22
CA LYS A 101 -2.75 -15.05 -8.97
C LYS A 101 -3.06 -14.18 -7.77
N TRP A 102 -3.35 -14.82 -6.65
CA TRP A 102 -3.39 -14.20 -5.34
C TRP A 102 -2.10 -14.48 -4.59
N ALA A 103 -1.47 -13.44 -4.04
CA ALA A 103 -0.36 -13.59 -3.11
C ALA A 103 -0.32 -12.40 -2.14
N TYR A 104 -0.40 -12.68 -0.84
CA TYR A 104 -0.38 -11.65 0.19
C TYR A 104 0.79 -10.66 0.00
N ASN A 105 0.45 -9.37 -0.07
CA ASN A 105 1.40 -8.36 -0.54
C ASN A 105 1.45 -7.12 0.37
N ASN A 106 2.60 -6.89 1.00
CA ASN A 106 2.81 -5.69 1.82
C ASN A 106 3.14 -4.46 0.97
N SER A 107 3.98 -4.63 -0.06
CA SER A 107 4.31 -3.55 -1.00
C SER A 107 3.07 -2.99 -1.69
N GLY A 108 2.09 -3.83 -2.03
CA GLY A 108 0.82 -3.39 -2.61
C GLY A 108 0.07 -2.42 -1.71
N TYR A 109 0.11 -2.62 -0.39
CA TYR A 109 -0.50 -1.69 0.57
C TYR A 109 0.34 -0.44 0.85
N VAL A 110 1.67 -0.50 0.66
CA VAL A 110 2.52 0.71 0.63
C VAL A 110 2.16 1.58 -0.58
N LEU A 111 1.99 0.95 -1.75
CA LEU A 111 1.54 1.65 -2.96
C LEU A 111 0.14 2.24 -2.78
N LEU A 112 -0.78 1.53 -2.12
CA LEU A 112 -2.09 2.06 -1.77
C LEU A 112 -1.98 3.29 -0.85
N GLY A 113 -1.10 3.26 0.15
CA GLY A 113 -0.78 4.43 0.98
C GLY A 113 -0.33 5.62 0.13
N ALA A 114 0.57 5.39 -0.84
CA ALA A 114 1.03 6.44 -1.75
C ALA A 114 -0.08 6.98 -2.68
N VAL A 115 -1.05 6.14 -3.08
CA VAL A 115 -2.24 6.59 -3.81
C VAL A 115 -3.09 7.50 -2.93
N VAL A 116 -3.30 7.13 -1.67
CA VAL A 116 -4.02 7.98 -0.69
C VAL A 116 -3.30 9.32 -0.52
N GLU A 117 -1.98 9.33 -0.44
CA GLU A 117 -1.18 10.56 -0.38
C GLU A 117 -1.37 11.43 -1.64
N ALA A 118 -1.29 10.81 -2.82
CA ALA A 118 -1.42 11.52 -4.10
C ALA A 118 -2.80 12.17 -4.28
N ILE A 119 -3.88 11.51 -3.82
CA ILE A 119 -5.24 12.05 -3.92
C ILE A 119 -5.49 13.13 -2.87
N SER A 120 -5.03 12.93 -1.63
CA SER A 120 -5.33 13.84 -0.51
C SER A 120 -4.39 15.04 -0.42
N GLY A 121 -3.19 14.95 -0.99
CA GLY A 121 -2.13 15.95 -0.81
C GLY A 121 -1.51 15.95 0.59
N GLN A 122 -1.77 14.93 1.41
CA GLN A 122 -1.30 14.79 2.78
C GLN A 122 -0.55 13.46 2.95
N SER A 123 0.15 13.28 4.07
CA SER A 123 0.69 11.95 4.43
C SER A 123 -0.45 10.94 4.65
N TRP A 124 -0.21 9.65 4.37
CA TRP A 124 -1.28 8.64 4.44
C TRP A 124 -1.92 8.56 5.83
N HIS A 125 -1.16 8.78 6.90
CA HIS A 125 -1.67 8.72 8.27
C HIS A 125 -2.55 9.93 8.61
N GLN A 126 -2.20 11.13 8.13
CA GLN A 126 -3.06 12.33 8.27
C GLN A 126 -4.37 12.16 7.50
N ALA A 127 -4.29 11.60 6.28
CA ALA A 127 -5.47 11.31 5.49
C ALA A 127 -6.38 10.27 6.16
N ILE A 128 -5.82 9.21 6.75
CA ILE A 128 -6.59 8.22 7.53
C ILE A 128 -7.27 8.88 8.72
N ASP A 129 -6.55 9.68 9.51
CA ASP A 129 -7.12 10.39 10.65
C ASP A 129 -8.29 11.26 10.19
N GLN A 130 -8.12 12.09 9.16
CA GLN A 130 -9.17 12.98 8.67
C GLN A 130 -10.38 12.23 8.09
N LEU A 131 -10.18 11.10 7.42
CA LEU A 131 -11.24 10.39 6.71
C LEU A 131 -12.04 9.45 7.61
N LEU A 132 -11.43 8.90 8.67
CA LEU A 132 -11.96 7.75 9.41
C LEU A 132 -12.08 7.95 10.93
N LEU A 133 -11.41 8.94 11.53
CA LEU A 133 -11.33 9.13 12.99
C LEU A 133 -11.87 10.51 13.41
#